data_AF-A0A969U116-F1
#
_entry.id   AF-A0A969U116-F1
#
_cell.length_a   1.000
_cell.length_b   1.000
_cell.length_c   1.000
_cell.angle_alpha   90.00
_cell.angle_beta   90.00
_cell.angle_gamma   90.00
#
_symmetry.space_group_name_H-M   'P 1'
#
loop_
_entity.id
_entity.type
_entity.pdbx_description
1 polymer ?
#
loop_
_entity_poly.entity_id
_entity_poly.type
_entity_poly.pdbx_seq_one_letter_code
_entity_poly.pdbx_strand_id
1 'polypeptide(L)'
;MKRFWTGFGAIYRREIGNYLTTPTAYVFVAAFLSAASLFAFQIGGLFEAGRADLQIFFQFHPWLYLVFMPALSYAHVVGGGAHWHA
;
A
#
# COMPACT_ATOMS: atom_id res chain seq x y z
N MET A 1 2.09 -28.48 -17.57
CA MET A 1 1.43 -27.57 -16.60
C MET A 1 2.23 -27.28 -15.32
N LYS A 2 3.01 -28.21 -14.75
CA LYS A 2 3.75 -27.99 -13.48
C LYS A 2 4.82 -26.88 -13.52
N ARG A 3 5.41 -26.59 -14.69
CA ARG A 3 6.47 -25.58 -14.87
C ARG A 3 6.00 -24.12 -14.81
N PHE A 4 4.71 -23.87 -15.04
CA PHE A 4 4.13 -22.52 -14.99
C PHE A 4 3.94 -22.05 -13.53
N TRP A 5 3.46 -22.96 -12.68
CA TRP A 5 3.22 -22.71 -11.26
C TRP A 5 4.52 -22.45 -10.48
N THR A 6 5.62 -23.14 -10.82
CA THR A 6 6.92 -22.92 -10.17
C THR A 6 7.54 -21.58 -10.54
N GLY A 7 7.42 -21.14 -11.79
CA GLY A 7 7.89 -19.83 -12.25
C GLY A 7 7.12 -18.69 -11.57
N PHE A 8 5.79 -18.79 -11.52
CA PHE A 8 4.95 -17.79 -10.85
C PHE A 8 5.29 -17.62 -9.37
N GLY A 9 5.43 -18.72 -8.62
CA GLY A 9 5.78 -18.66 -7.20
C GLY A 9 7.17 -18.08 -6.94
N ALA A 10 8.14 -18.36 -7.81
CA ALA A 10 9.49 -17.82 -7.71
C ALA A 10 9.51 -16.29 -7.92
N ILE A 11 8.75 -15.80 -8.91
CA ILE A 11 8.61 -14.36 -9.21
C ILE A 11 7.87 -13.66 -8.08
N TYR A 12 6.73 -14.21 -7.63
CA TYR A 12 5.92 -13.66 -6.54
C TYR A 12 6.73 -13.43 -5.27
N ARG A 13 7.51 -14.44 -4.84
CA ARG A 13 8.36 -14.34 -3.65
C ARG A 13 9.50 -13.34 -3.82
N ARG A 14 10.08 -13.24 -5.02
CA ARG A 14 11.16 -12.27 -5.32
C ARG A 14 10.64 -10.84 -5.25
N GLU A 15 9.50 -10.58 -5.87
CA GLU A 15 8.91 -9.25 -5.90
C GLU A 15 8.49 -8.80 -4.50
N ILE A 16 7.75 -9.63 -3.74
CA ILE A 16 7.37 -9.28 -2.36
C ILE A 16 8.59 -9.04 -1.46
N GLY A 17 9.64 -9.88 -1.60
CA GLY A 17 10.89 -9.68 -0.86
C GLY A 17 11.59 -8.37 -1.22
N ASN A 18 11.62 -7.98 -2.49
CA ASN A 18 12.20 -6.72 -2.93
C ASN A 18 11.39 -5.49 -2.45
N TYR A 19 10.06 -5.55 -2.45
CA TYR A 19 9.24 -4.46 -1.92
C TYR A 19 9.45 -4.27 -0.41
N LEU A 20 9.48 -5.36 0.35
CA LEU A 20 9.62 -5.34 1.81
C LEU A 20 11.05 -5.13 2.30
N THR A 21 12.07 -5.14 1.45
CA THR A 21 13.45 -4.83 1.89
C THR A 21 13.73 -3.34 1.94
N THR A 22 12.82 -2.50 1.43
CA THR A 22 12.95 -1.04 1.47
C THR A 22 12.43 -0.49 2.81
N PRO A 23 13.27 0.20 3.62
CA PRO A 23 12.84 0.76 4.91
C PRO A 23 11.63 1.71 4.77
N THR A 24 11.58 2.44 3.66
CA THR A 24 10.52 3.40 3.34
C THR A 24 9.14 2.74 3.15
N ALA A 25 9.08 1.53 2.60
CA ALA A 25 7.80 0.83 2.42
C ALA A 25 7.12 0.54 3.77
N TYR A 26 7.89 0.13 4.78
CA TYR A 26 7.35 -0.09 6.13
C TYR A 26 6.79 1.18 6.76
N VAL A 27 7.45 2.33 6.57
CA VAL A 27 6.97 3.62 7.07
C VAL A 27 5.65 3.99 6.42
N PHE A 28 5.51 3.82 5.10
CA PHE A 28 4.25 4.09 4.41
C PHE A 28 3.11 3.18 4.85
N VAL A 29 3.37 1.88 5.00
CA VAL A 29 2.36 0.92 5.49
C VAL A 29 1.92 1.29 6.91
N ALA A 30 2.86 1.59 7.80
CA ALA A 30 2.55 2.00 9.17
C ALA A 30 1.70 3.28 9.18
N ALA A 31 2.11 4.31 8.44
CA ALA A 31 1.37 5.58 8.35
C ALA A 31 -0.03 5.39 7.76
N PHE A 32 -0.17 4.57 6.71
CA PHE A 32 -1.47 4.25 6.12
C PHE A 32 -2.39 3.55 7.12
N LEU A 33 -1.90 2.54 7.84
CA LEU A 33 -2.70 1.82 8.84
C LEU A 33 -3.11 2.72 10.01
N SER A 34 -2.20 3.57 10.49
CA SER A 34 -2.50 4.56 11.54
C SER A 34 -3.56 5.56 11.08
N ALA A 35 -3.44 6.11 9.87
CA ALA A 35 -4.42 7.04 9.31
C ALA A 35 -5.78 6.38 9.06
N ALA A 36 -5.79 5.15 8.52
CA ALA A 36 -7.02 4.37 8.33
C ALA A 36 -7.72 4.09 9.66
N SER A 37 -6.98 3.76 10.72
CA SER A 37 -7.53 3.54 12.05
C SER A 37 -8.08 4.85 12.65
N LEU A 38 -7.38 5.96 12.50
CA LEU A 38 -7.83 7.28 12.97
C LEU A 38 -9.12 7.72 12.27
N PHE A 39 -9.18 7.57 10.95
CA PHE A 39 -10.38 7.92 10.18
C PHE A 39 -11.56 7.00 10.47
N ALA A 40 -11.31 5.70 10.65
CA ALA A 40 -12.37 4.76 11.00
C ALA A 40 -12.96 5.06 12.39
N PHE A 41 -12.10 5.18 13.41
CA PHE A 41 -12.55 5.22 14.79
C PHE A 41 -12.78 6.64 15.33
N GLN A 42 -11.83 7.57 15.17
CA GLN A 42 -11.97 8.90 15.78
C GLN A 42 -12.77 9.90 14.95
N ILE A 43 -12.56 9.92 13.63
CA ILE A 43 -13.19 10.93 12.75
C ILE A 43 -14.52 10.41 12.20
N GLY A 44 -14.55 9.14 11.82
CA GLY A 44 -15.75 8.48 11.31
C GLY A 44 -16.72 8.02 12.39
N GLY A 45 -16.26 7.80 13.63
CA GLY A 45 -17.10 7.31 14.70
C GLY A 45 -17.73 5.95 14.40
N LEU A 46 -16.95 5.01 13.81
CA LEU A 46 -17.46 3.71 13.36
C LEU A 46 -18.16 2.93 14.49
N PHE A 47 -17.71 3.09 15.75
CA PHE A 47 -18.36 2.44 16.90
C PHE A 47 -19.50 3.28 17.48
N GLU A 48 -19.34 4.60 17.55
CA GLU A 48 -20.33 5.55 18.06
C GLU A 48 -21.59 5.59 17.19
N ALA A 49 -21.45 5.29 15.89
CA ALA A 49 -22.57 5.23 14.95
C ALA A 49 -23.59 4.15 15.34
N GLY A 50 -23.20 3.12 16.10
CA GLY A 50 -24.11 2.07 16.58
C GLY A 50 -24.78 1.26 15.46
N ARG A 51 -24.19 1.24 14.26
CA ARG A 51 -24.70 0.54 13.08
C ARG A 51 -23.75 -0.56 12.65
N ALA A 52 -24.31 -1.66 12.15
CA ALA A 52 -23.56 -2.79 11.60
C ALA A 52 -23.23 -2.56 10.11
N ASP A 53 -22.79 -1.34 9.77
CA ASP A 53 -22.37 -0.97 8.43
C ASP A 53 -20.97 -0.36 8.44
N LEU A 54 -20.23 -0.57 7.35
CA LEU A 54 -18.88 -0.03 7.16
C LEU A 54 -18.87 1.14 6.17
N GLN A 55 -20.00 1.84 5.98
CA GLN A 55 -20.10 2.89 4.98
C GLN A 55 -19.04 3.98 5.22
N ILE A 56 -18.90 4.39 6.48
CA ILE A 56 -17.94 5.41 6.91
C ILE A 56 -16.50 4.96 6.66
N PHE A 57 -16.19 3.68 6.93
CA PHE A 57 -14.88 3.11 6.65
C PHE A 57 -14.53 3.22 5.15
N PHE A 58 -15.41 2.76 4.26
CA PHE A 58 -15.16 2.79 2.83
C PHE A 58 -15.17 4.21 2.23
N GLN A 59 -15.86 5.17 2.84
CA GLN A 59 -15.86 6.55 2.38
C GLN A 59 -14.48 7.22 2.46
N PHE A 60 -13.67 6.89 3.47
CA PHE A 60 -12.33 7.46 3.65
C PHE A 60 -11.22 6.76 2.84
N HIS A 61 -11.44 5.51 2.41
CA HIS A 61 -10.43 4.74 1.68
C HIS A 61 -10.00 5.37 0.34
N PRO A 62 -10.89 5.89 -0.51
CA PRO A 62 -10.50 6.58 -1.74
C PRO A 62 -9.55 7.75 -1.48
N TRP A 63 -9.83 8.56 -0.46
CA TRP A 63 -9.00 9.72 -0.10
C TRP A 63 -7.63 9.31 0.43
N LEU A 64 -7.59 8.30 1.29
CA LEU A 64 -6.34 7.70 1.74
C LEU A 64 -5.52 7.22 0.54
N TYR A 65 -6.13 6.44 -0.37
CA TYR A 65 -5.40 5.97 -1.54
C TYR A 65 -4.88 7.10 -2.43
N LEU A 66 -5.64 8.18 -2.64
CA LEU A 66 -5.19 9.33 -3.42
C LEU A 66 -3.96 10.03 -2.80
N VAL A 67 -3.90 10.14 -1.47
CA VAL A 67 -2.76 10.76 -0.77
C VAL A 67 -1.54 9.84 -0.75
N PHE A 68 -1.73 8.54 -0.53
CA PHE A 68 -0.64 7.58 -0.38
C PHE A 68 -0.12 7.01 -1.73
N MET A 69 -0.91 7.04 -2.80
CA MET A 69 -0.53 6.54 -4.14
C MET A 69 0.72 7.21 -4.73
N PRO A 70 0.84 8.56 -4.75
CA PRO A 70 2.02 9.24 -5.30
C PRO A 70 3.31 8.80 -4.62
N ALA A 71 3.27 8.67 -3.29
CA ALA A 71 4.38 8.23 -2.47
C ALA A 71 4.88 6.81 -2.81
N LEU A 72 3.95 5.89 -3.12
CA LEU A 72 4.29 4.53 -3.54
C LEU A 72 4.94 4.51 -4.94
N SER A 73 4.56 5.43 -5.83
CA SER A 73 5.12 5.54 -7.18
C SER A 73 6.57 6.03 -7.18
N TYR A 74 6.90 7.03 -6.35
CA TYR A 74 8.25 7.60 -6.29
C TYR A 74 9.31 6.65 -5.70
N ALA A 75 8.92 5.65 -4.91
CA ALA A 75 9.86 4.66 -4.37
C ALA A 75 10.61 3.88 -5.47
N HIS A 76 10.02 3.73 -6.66
CA HIS A 76 10.64 3.05 -7.79
C HIS A 76 11.52 3.96 -8.66
N VAL A 77 11.27 5.28 -8.67
CA VAL A 77 11.88 6.22 -9.64
C VAL A 77 13.33 6.57 -9.28
N VAL A 78 13.76 6.35 -8.04
CA VAL A 78 15.11 6.72 -7.56
C VAL A 78 16.20 5.69 -7.94
N GLY A 79 15.83 4.52 -8.49
CA GLY A 79 16.78 3.47 -8.91
C GLY A 79 17.19 3.49 -10.39
N GLY A 80 16.63 4.40 -11.20
CA GLY A 80 16.89 4.47 -12.63
C GLY A 80 18.15 5.26 -12.96
N GLY A 81 19.29 4.57 -13.07
CA GLY A 81 20.53 5.14 -13.60
C GLY A 81 20.30 5.81 -14.95
N ALA A 82 20.41 7.13 -14.95
CA ALA A 82 20.47 7.96 -16.14
C ALA A 82 21.66 7.54 -17.01
N HIS A 83 21.38 6.77 -18.05
CA HIS A 83 22.31 6.49 -19.14
C HIS A 83 21.64 6.84 -20.48
N TRP A 84 21.05 8.03 -20.55
CA TRP A 84 20.64 8.63 -21.82
C TRP A 84 21.80 9.41 -22.42
N HIS A 85 22.86 8.70 -22.80
CA HIS A 85 23.90 9.18 -23.70
C HIS A 85 24.46 7.98 -24.49
N ALA A 86 23.80 7.65 -25.59
CA ALA A 86 24.40 7.11 -26.82
C ALA A 86 23.31 7.08 -27.91
#